data_AF-A0A9W4SS58-F1
#
_entry.id   AF-A0A9W4SS58-F1
#
_cell.length_a   1.000
_cell.length_b   1.000
_cell.length_c   1.000
_cell.angle_alpha   90.00
_cell.angle_beta   90.00
_cell.angle_gamma   90.00
#
_symmetry.space_group_name_H-M   'P 1'
#
loop_
_entity.id
_entity.type
_entity.pdbx_description
1 polymer ?
#
loop_
_entity_poly.entity_id
_entity_poly.type
_entity_poly.pdbx_seq_one_letter_code
_entity_poly.pdbx_strand_id
1 'polypeptide(L)'
;MSQATDTGYLSLEELPPHVISFLSDYPPSERCRVAKKLLVYAVSKLEQKSEKQQNPTRQYYQLPTWWSPENNKENRENKKNDKKHSKLPNEEQLPRRMIDEITQTSDVYIRAPEKVPKGKGTIKSNGSEFEKKRFIPISSSPETSNHDIILSENESNIKYYNMHNKDPFFVASTKRPTTYEHLHLKKSQQMHRILEFYSGIGGMHYAFQLSNNSGEFLAAFDINTVANSVYKHNLEKFKKKSIVQQKSIESLSISYYDSFNANVWLMSPPCQPYTRTGLHKGSSDLRAKSFLFLIDMLSKMSTPPTYILIENVKGFEESDTRNTLVTQLKNCNYNYQELFITPLQLGIPNSRSRYYMLAKKQPLIFKESDHLKILCHIPCSSYNQSLTSELIIKPIGDFLQDDVNYEKYSVPNETLIKYGKLFDIVKPTSRRSCCFTKGYYHYVETTGSIIQLSDDLNSDKVFNKVERKGSILEQENIDLIPQLKLRYFTENEVASIMGFPKEFSFPDDITLKQRYRVLGNSINVIVVSELIKYLFLD
;
A
#
# COMPACT_ATOMS: atom_id res chain seq x y z
N MET A 1 -32.84 16.61 11.59
CA MET A 1 -32.20 17.81 11.00
C MET A 1 -32.75 19.11 11.57
N SER A 2 -34.08 19.32 11.70
CA SER A 2 -34.61 20.56 12.32
C SER A 2 -34.24 20.78 13.79
N GLN A 3 -33.87 19.71 14.51
CA GLN A 3 -33.43 19.80 15.92
C GLN A 3 -31.90 19.87 16.09
N ALA A 4 -31.14 19.49 15.06
CA ALA A 4 -29.67 19.39 15.15
C ALA A 4 -28.95 20.71 14.78
N THR A 5 -29.68 21.67 14.21
CA THR A 5 -29.14 22.98 13.83
C THR A 5 -28.91 23.91 15.02
N ASP A 6 -29.49 23.63 16.19
CA ASP A 6 -29.42 24.53 17.36
C ASP A 6 -28.47 24.07 18.50
N THR A 7 -28.09 22.79 18.58
CA THR A 7 -27.47 22.26 19.81
C THR A 7 -25.99 21.86 19.71
N GLY A 8 -25.39 21.82 18.51
CA GLY A 8 -23.96 21.51 18.34
C GLY A 8 -23.51 20.09 18.75
N TYR A 9 -24.43 19.26 19.24
CA TYR A 9 -24.22 17.86 19.63
C TYR A 9 -25.42 17.02 19.21
N LEU A 10 -25.15 15.81 18.71
CA LEU A 10 -26.15 14.84 18.27
C LEU A 10 -26.02 13.60 19.16
N SER A 11 -27.05 13.28 19.94
CA SER A 11 -27.04 12.05 20.74
C SER A 11 -27.22 10.84 19.81
N LEU A 12 -26.50 9.74 20.07
CA LEU A 12 -26.65 8.50 19.29
C LEU A 12 -28.06 7.91 19.41
N GLU A 13 -28.79 8.23 20.48
CA GLU A 13 -30.17 7.78 20.73
C GLU A 13 -31.20 8.55 19.89
N GLU A 14 -30.83 9.70 19.33
CA GLU A 14 -31.70 10.54 18.50
C GLU A 14 -31.60 10.18 17.00
N LEU A 15 -30.74 9.24 16.65
CA LEU A 15 -30.57 8.77 15.27
C LEU A 15 -31.67 7.77 14.89
N PRO A 16 -32.09 7.73 13.60
CA PRO A 16 -33.04 6.73 13.14
C PRO A 16 -32.55 5.29 13.44
N PRO A 17 -33.44 4.33 13.78
CA PRO A 17 -33.05 2.98 14.19
C PRO A 17 -32.17 2.23 13.17
N HIS A 18 -32.39 2.45 11.87
CA HIS A 18 -31.57 1.88 10.81
C HIS A 18 -30.15 2.46 10.78
N VAL A 19 -29.96 3.73 11.14
CA VAL A 19 -28.64 4.37 11.29
C VAL A 19 -27.95 3.86 12.54
N ILE A 20 -28.66 3.70 13.66
CA ILE A 20 -28.11 3.11 14.88
C ILE A 20 -27.64 1.67 14.62
N SER A 21 -28.46 0.87 13.93
CA SER A 21 -28.11 -0.49 13.53
C SER A 21 -26.87 -0.50 12.63
N PHE A 22 -26.79 0.39 11.63
CA PHE A 22 -25.60 0.52 10.78
C PHE A 22 -24.35 0.95 11.58
N LEU A 23 -24.49 1.87 12.53
CA LEU A 23 -23.38 2.31 13.38
C LEU A 23 -22.97 1.24 14.39
N SER A 24 -23.85 0.30 14.73
CA SER A 24 -23.56 -0.77 15.68
C SER A 24 -22.46 -1.72 15.19
N ASP A 25 -22.32 -1.85 13.86
CA ASP A 25 -21.25 -2.61 13.18
C ASP A 25 -19.87 -1.95 13.30
N TYR A 26 -19.80 -0.71 13.81
CA TYR A 26 -18.56 0.03 14.02
C TYR A 26 -18.19 0.08 15.52
N PRO A 27 -16.89 0.08 15.86
CA PRO A 27 -16.42 0.25 17.24
C PRO A 27 -16.96 1.55 17.86
N PRO A 28 -17.30 1.59 19.16
CA PRO A 28 -17.88 2.78 19.81
C PRO A 28 -17.07 4.07 19.59
N SER A 29 -15.74 3.99 19.54
CA SER A 29 -14.84 5.12 19.27
C SER A 29 -14.98 5.73 17.87
N GLU A 30 -15.47 4.95 16.90
CA GLU A 30 -15.59 5.34 15.49
C GLU A 30 -17.01 5.75 15.10
N ARG A 31 -18.03 5.35 15.86
CA ARG A 31 -19.44 5.62 15.54
C ARG A 31 -19.73 7.10 15.32
N CYS A 32 -19.14 7.97 16.16
CA CYS A 32 -19.32 9.41 16.05
C CYS A 32 -18.70 9.99 14.77
N ARG A 33 -17.54 9.46 14.34
CA ARG A 33 -16.86 9.87 13.10
C ARG A 33 -17.61 9.38 11.86
N VAL A 34 -18.10 8.15 11.87
CA VAL A 34 -18.90 7.56 10.78
C VAL A 34 -20.25 8.26 10.66
N ALA A 35 -20.91 8.55 11.78
CA ALA A 35 -22.16 9.33 11.81
C ALA A 35 -21.97 10.73 11.21
N LYS A 36 -20.88 11.43 11.58
CA LYS A 36 -20.55 12.75 11.00
C LYS A 36 -20.36 12.68 9.48
N LYS A 37 -19.65 11.66 8.98
CA LYS A 37 -19.46 11.46 7.53
C LYS A 37 -20.78 11.20 6.79
N LEU A 38 -21.67 10.38 7.37
CA LEU A 38 -23.00 10.11 6.81
C LEU A 38 -23.87 11.37 6.76
N LEU A 39 -23.83 12.18 7.81
CA LEU A 39 -24.56 13.45 7.89
C LEU A 39 -24.08 14.44 6.82
N VAL A 40 -22.77 14.61 6.66
CA VAL A 40 -22.19 15.48 5.62
C VAL A 40 -22.59 15.02 4.22
N TYR A 41 -22.56 13.71 3.98
CA TYR A 41 -23.00 13.13 2.70
C TYR A 41 -24.49 13.37 2.44
N ALA A 42 -25.35 13.17 3.44
CA ALA A 42 -26.79 13.41 3.32
C ALA A 42 -27.10 14.89 3.03
N VAL A 43 -26.41 15.82 3.69
CA VAL A 43 -26.54 17.27 3.42
C VAL A 43 -26.12 17.60 2.00
N SER A 44 -24.97 17.09 1.55
CA SER A 44 -24.49 17.27 0.17
C SER A 44 -25.48 16.75 -0.89
N LYS A 45 -26.20 15.66 -0.60
CA LYS A 45 -27.21 15.10 -1.50
C LYS A 45 -28.51 15.89 -1.50
N LEU A 46 -28.92 16.45 -0.37
CA LEU A 46 -30.09 17.32 -0.27
C LEU A 46 -29.85 18.66 -0.99
N GLU A 47 -28.66 19.24 -0.87
CA GLU A 47 -28.24 20.44 -1.61
C GLU A 47 -28.23 20.19 -3.14
N GLN A 48 -27.75 19.02 -3.59
CA GLN A 48 -27.82 18.64 -5.02
C GLN A 48 -29.25 18.42 -5.53
N LYS A 49 -30.19 18.05 -4.65
CA LYS A 49 -31.60 17.84 -5.00
C LYS A 49 -32.36 19.17 -5.06
N SER A 50 -32.02 20.14 -4.20
CA SER A 50 -32.58 21.50 -4.26
C SER A 50 -32.07 22.29 -5.46
N GLU A 51 -30.79 22.17 -5.84
CA GLU A 51 -30.25 22.79 -7.06
C GLU A 51 -30.91 22.26 -8.35
N LYS A 52 -31.26 20.96 -8.39
CA LYS A 52 -31.99 20.36 -9.52
C LYS A 52 -33.45 20.80 -9.63
N GLN A 53 -34.05 21.26 -8.54
CA GLN A 53 -35.42 21.79 -8.55
C GLN A 53 -35.48 23.29 -8.88
N GLN A 54 -34.36 24.01 -8.82
CA GLN A 54 -34.32 25.46 -9.04
C GLN A 54 -33.83 25.92 -10.43
N ASN A 55 -33.40 25.03 -11.34
CA ASN A 55 -32.98 25.40 -12.70
C ASN A 55 -33.46 24.40 -13.78
N PRO A 56 -34.58 24.65 -14.48
CA PRO A 56 -35.07 23.79 -15.56
C PRO A 56 -34.42 24.03 -16.93
N THR A 57 -33.52 25.00 -17.09
CA THR A 57 -32.98 25.41 -18.40
C THR A 57 -31.45 25.36 -18.44
N ARG A 58 -30.90 24.23 -18.89
CA ARG A 58 -29.63 24.19 -19.61
C ARG A 58 -29.79 23.30 -20.83
N GLN A 59 -29.62 23.92 -22.00
CA GLN A 59 -29.65 23.30 -23.32
C GLN A 59 -28.69 22.11 -23.40
N TYR A 60 -29.19 21.00 -23.93
CA TYR A 60 -28.39 19.84 -24.28
C TYR A 60 -27.44 20.19 -25.42
N TYR A 61 -26.15 19.92 -25.23
CA TYR A 61 -25.17 19.83 -26.32
C TYR A 61 -25.64 18.74 -27.30
N GLN A 62 -25.80 19.11 -28.58
CA GLN A 62 -26.03 18.15 -29.66
C GLN A 62 -24.78 17.29 -29.90
N LEU A 63 -24.97 15.99 -30.01
CA LEU A 63 -23.94 15.02 -30.38
C LEU A 63 -23.59 15.13 -31.88
N PRO A 64 -22.31 14.94 -32.30
CA PRO A 64 -21.92 14.94 -33.71
C PRO A 64 -22.51 13.75 -34.50
N THR A 65 -22.78 13.99 -35.78
CA THR A 65 -23.61 13.20 -36.72
C THR A 65 -23.03 11.89 -37.27
N TRP A 66 -22.07 11.24 -36.61
CA TRP A 66 -21.52 9.95 -37.08
C TRP A 66 -21.93 8.72 -36.26
N TRP A 67 -22.94 8.85 -35.39
CA TRP A 67 -23.52 7.72 -34.63
C TRP A 67 -25.03 7.64 -34.82
N SER A 68 -25.49 6.83 -35.78
CA SER A 68 -26.90 6.42 -35.93
C SER A 68 -27.01 4.90 -35.88
N PRO A 69 -27.55 4.31 -34.80
CA PRO A 69 -27.89 2.89 -34.75
C PRO A 69 -29.35 2.69 -35.15
N GLU A 70 -29.66 2.90 -36.44
CA GLU A 70 -30.87 2.38 -37.07
C GLU A 70 -30.44 1.44 -38.20
N ASN A 71 -30.24 0.18 -37.85
CA ASN A 71 -30.40 -0.99 -38.73
C ASN A 71 -30.17 -2.24 -37.89
N ASN A 72 -31.24 -2.70 -37.23
CA ASN A 72 -31.56 -4.12 -36.97
C ASN A 72 -32.70 -4.21 -35.95
N LYS A 73 -33.92 -4.00 -36.43
CA LYS A 73 -35.13 -4.58 -35.84
C LYS A 73 -35.79 -5.42 -36.92
N GLU A 74 -35.48 -6.70 -36.94
CA GLU A 74 -36.38 -7.72 -37.46
C GLU A 74 -35.94 -9.06 -36.89
N ASN A 75 -36.46 -9.40 -35.71
CA ASN A 75 -37.10 -10.69 -35.48
C ASN A 75 -37.47 -10.90 -34.00
N ARG A 76 -38.72 -11.35 -33.83
CA ARG A 76 -39.29 -12.10 -32.69
C ARG A 76 -39.87 -11.28 -31.54
N GLU A 77 -41.11 -10.85 -31.78
CA GLU A 77 -42.20 -11.10 -30.86
C GLU A 77 -42.31 -12.59 -30.51
N ASN A 78 -42.37 -12.93 -29.21
CA ASN A 78 -43.47 -13.74 -28.65
C ASN A 78 -43.29 -14.03 -27.15
N LYS A 79 -44.42 -13.96 -26.43
CA LYS A 79 -44.69 -14.35 -25.04
C LYS A 79 -44.43 -13.30 -23.94
N LYS A 80 -45.41 -12.40 -23.79
CA LYS A 80 -45.90 -11.97 -22.47
C LYS A 80 -46.96 -12.97 -21.98
N ASN A 81 -46.83 -13.40 -20.73
CA ASN A 81 -47.87 -13.38 -19.69
C ASN A 81 -47.55 -14.45 -18.63
N ASP A 82 -47.14 -14.02 -17.44
CA ASP A 82 -47.89 -14.36 -16.23
C ASP A 82 -47.49 -13.55 -14.99
N LYS A 83 -48.55 -13.11 -14.30
CA LYS A 83 -48.70 -12.78 -12.87
C LYS A 83 -48.10 -11.47 -12.29
N LYS A 84 -49.04 -10.56 -12.02
CA LYS A 84 -49.00 -9.46 -11.02
C LYS A 84 -48.82 -10.01 -9.59
N HIS A 85 -47.96 -9.40 -8.78
CA HIS A 85 -48.33 -8.71 -7.52
C HIS A 85 -47.11 -8.02 -6.85
N SER A 86 -47.31 -6.73 -6.53
CA SER A 86 -46.67 -5.93 -5.46
C SER A 86 -45.14 -5.92 -5.29
N LYS A 87 -44.51 -4.78 -5.60
CA LYS A 87 -43.78 -3.90 -4.64
C LYS A 87 -43.19 -2.70 -5.40
N LEU A 88 -43.28 -1.51 -4.78
CA LEU A 88 -42.63 -0.28 -5.23
C LEU A 88 -41.11 -0.49 -5.41
N PRO A 89 -40.44 0.25 -6.32
CA PRO A 89 -38.99 0.12 -6.48
C PRO A 89 -38.27 0.76 -5.30
N ASN A 90 -37.41 -0.02 -4.63
CA ASN A 90 -36.40 0.50 -3.70
C ASN A 90 -35.42 1.41 -4.47
N GLU A 91 -35.36 2.68 -4.06
CA GLU A 91 -34.28 3.59 -4.39
C GLU A 91 -33.00 3.25 -3.60
N GLU A 92 -31.86 3.70 -4.14
CA GLU A 92 -30.53 3.80 -3.50
C GLU A 92 -29.68 2.51 -3.37
N GLN A 93 -29.17 2.01 -4.51
CA GLN A 93 -27.85 1.37 -4.53
C GLN A 93 -26.79 2.44 -4.88
N LEU A 94 -25.75 2.56 -4.04
CA LEU A 94 -24.52 3.27 -4.38
C LEU A 94 -23.97 2.78 -5.74
N PRO A 95 -23.40 3.65 -6.60
CA PRO A 95 -22.81 3.22 -7.86
C PRO A 95 -21.69 2.20 -7.59
N ARG A 96 -21.84 0.98 -8.11
CA ARG A 96 -20.91 -0.16 -7.90
C ARG A 96 -19.42 0.18 -8.08
N ARG A 97 -19.09 1.13 -8.97
CA ARG A 97 -17.71 1.61 -9.20
C ARG A 97 -17.05 2.24 -7.96
N MET A 98 -17.83 2.90 -7.10
CA MET A 98 -17.31 3.63 -5.95
C MET A 98 -16.95 2.70 -4.78
N ILE A 99 -17.75 1.63 -4.58
CA ILE A 99 -17.48 0.61 -3.56
C ILE A 99 -16.23 -0.21 -3.92
N ASP A 100 -16.02 -0.50 -5.20
CA ASP A 100 -14.84 -1.22 -5.70
C ASP A 100 -13.51 -0.45 -5.55
N GLU A 101 -13.56 0.88 -5.37
CA GLU A 101 -12.38 1.75 -5.20
C GLU A 101 -12.06 2.04 -3.73
N ILE A 102 -13.07 2.12 -2.87
CA ILE A 102 -12.92 2.35 -1.42
C ILE A 102 -12.32 1.13 -0.70
N THR A 103 -12.63 -0.08 -1.15
CA THR A 103 -12.15 -1.33 -0.51
C THR A 103 -10.66 -1.59 -0.66
N GLN A 104 -9.94 -0.82 -1.50
CA GLN A 104 -8.48 -0.83 -1.57
C GLN A 104 -7.79 -0.08 -0.41
N THR A 105 -8.56 0.54 0.50
CA THR A 105 -8.06 1.59 1.41
C THR A 105 -8.29 1.32 2.91
N SER A 106 -8.81 0.15 3.30
CA SER A 106 -9.07 -0.14 4.72
C SER A 106 -7.84 -0.61 5.48
N ASP A 107 -6.96 0.33 5.84
CA ASP A 107 -5.97 0.16 6.91
C ASP A 107 -6.64 0.36 8.29
N VAL A 108 -6.99 -0.75 8.97
CA VAL A 108 -7.26 -0.77 10.42
C VAL A 108 -5.96 -1.05 11.18
N TYR A 109 -5.59 -0.14 12.08
CA TYR A 109 -4.42 -0.21 12.97
C TYR A 109 -4.57 -1.28 14.08
N ILE A 110 -3.46 -1.95 14.39
CA ILE A 110 -3.25 -2.72 15.63
C ILE A 110 -2.63 -1.78 16.67
N ARG A 111 -3.22 -1.72 17.87
CA ARG A 111 -2.67 -1.02 19.05
C ARG A 111 -1.48 -1.81 19.64
N ALA A 112 -0.49 -1.10 20.15
CA ALA A 112 0.51 -1.63 21.09
C ALA A 112 -0.18 -2.16 22.37
N PRO A 113 0.34 -3.21 23.02
CA PRO A 113 -0.31 -3.83 24.17
C PRO A 113 -0.16 -2.97 25.42
N GLU A 114 -1.23 -2.30 25.86
CA GLU A 114 -1.33 -1.76 27.20
C GLU A 114 -2.13 -2.71 28.12
N LYS A 115 -1.41 -3.25 29.10
CA LYS A 115 -1.78 -3.61 30.47
C LYS A 115 -3.16 -4.25 30.70
N VAL A 116 -3.10 -5.53 31.07
CA VAL A 116 -4.16 -6.35 31.67
C VAL A 116 -4.90 -5.59 32.78
N PRO A 117 -6.23 -5.39 32.66
CA PRO A 117 -7.06 -4.96 33.77
C PRO A 117 -7.35 -6.14 34.71
N LYS A 118 -7.11 -5.93 36.01
CA LYS A 118 -7.48 -6.85 37.09
C LYS A 118 -9.00 -7.04 37.12
N GLY A 119 -9.46 -8.23 36.73
CA GLY A 119 -10.84 -8.66 36.92
C GLY A 119 -11.06 -9.17 38.35
N LYS A 120 -11.96 -8.51 39.08
CA LYS A 120 -12.58 -9.03 40.31
C LYS A 120 -13.43 -10.25 39.93
N GLY A 121 -13.05 -11.41 40.43
CA GLY A 121 -13.85 -12.64 40.36
C GLY A 121 -13.83 -13.32 41.73
N THR A 122 -14.93 -13.19 42.46
CA THR A 122 -15.23 -13.90 43.71
C THR A 122 -15.45 -15.38 43.43
N ILE A 123 -14.56 -16.25 43.91
CA ILE A 123 -14.85 -17.65 44.24
C ILE A 123 -14.19 -17.96 45.58
N LYS A 124 -14.97 -18.55 46.49
CA LYS A 124 -14.62 -18.87 47.88
C LYS A 124 -13.73 -20.12 48.01
N SER A 125 -12.94 -20.09 49.08
CA SER A 125 -12.47 -21.18 49.97
C SER A 125 -11.54 -22.27 49.41
N ASN A 126 -10.26 -22.25 49.80
CA ASN A 126 -9.75 -22.92 51.01
C ASN A 126 -8.32 -22.44 51.32
N GLY A 127 -8.02 -22.28 52.61
CA GLY A 127 -6.88 -21.51 53.11
C GLY A 127 -5.57 -22.28 53.29
N SER A 128 -4.48 -21.51 53.41
CA SER A 128 -3.45 -21.66 54.45
C SER A 128 -2.48 -20.46 54.41
N GLU A 129 -2.32 -19.86 55.60
CA GLU A 129 -1.19 -19.13 56.22
C GLU A 129 -0.14 -18.39 55.34
N PHE A 130 -0.10 -17.06 55.38
CA PHE A 130 0.71 -16.20 56.28
C PHE A 130 2.23 -16.21 56.00
N GLU A 131 2.75 -15.11 55.43
CA GLU A 131 3.70 -14.23 56.14
C GLU A 131 3.99 -12.92 55.35
N LYS A 132 3.93 -11.80 56.07
CA LYS A 132 4.26 -10.43 55.64
C LYS A 132 5.61 -10.03 56.21
N LYS A 133 6.54 -9.49 55.40
CA LYS A 133 7.59 -8.52 55.85
C LYS A 133 7.87 -7.55 54.69
N ARG A 134 7.40 -6.29 54.74
CA ARG A 134 8.02 -5.06 55.28
C ARG A 134 9.36 -4.67 54.63
N PHE A 135 9.32 -3.54 53.91
CA PHE A 135 10.44 -2.71 53.46
C PHE A 135 11.05 -1.91 54.62
N ILE A 136 12.38 -1.72 54.60
CA ILE A 136 13.11 -0.60 55.23
C ILE A 136 14.29 -0.21 54.30
N PRO A 137 14.56 1.10 54.07
CA PRO A 137 15.58 1.61 53.13
C PRO A 137 16.89 1.99 53.84
N ILE A 138 18.02 2.03 53.12
CA ILE A 138 19.25 2.70 53.60
C ILE A 138 19.94 3.42 52.43
N SER A 139 20.06 4.75 52.59
CA SER A 139 20.97 5.65 51.91
C SER A 139 22.34 5.68 52.62
N SER A 140 23.45 5.80 51.88
CA SER A 140 24.54 6.77 52.12
C SER A 140 25.82 6.38 51.36
N SER A 141 26.34 7.36 50.61
CA SER A 141 27.74 7.48 50.19
C SER A 141 28.65 7.74 51.41
N PRO A 142 29.97 7.51 51.30
CA PRO A 142 30.87 8.64 50.98
C PRO A 142 32.09 8.29 50.11
N GLU A 143 32.65 9.35 49.52
CA GLU A 143 33.92 9.43 48.78
C GLU A 143 35.16 9.41 49.69
N THR A 144 36.32 9.11 49.08
CA THR A 144 37.73 9.56 49.31
C THR A 144 38.70 8.37 49.18
N SER A 145 39.96 8.47 48.76
CA SER A 145 40.71 9.29 47.80
C SER A 145 42.15 8.73 47.79
N ASN A 146 42.85 8.85 46.65
CA ASN A 146 44.31 8.96 46.47
C ASN A 146 45.24 7.74 46.68
N HIS A 147 45.92 7.36 45.59
CA HIS A 147 47.39 7.33 45.53
C HIS A 147 47.88 7.64 44.10
N ASP A 148 48.64 8.72 43.98
CA ASP A 148 49.46 9.13 42.83
C ASP A 148 50.94 8.80 43.08
N ILE A 149 51.73 8.72 41.98
CA ILE A 149 53.13 9.19 41.73
C ILE A 149 53.75 8.31 40.59
N ILE A 150 53.86 8.79 39.32
CA ILE A 150 54.93 9.63 38.66
C ILE A 150 56.08 8.75 38.08
N LEU A 151 56.72 8.89 36.89
CA LEU A 151 56.82 9.79 35.70
C LEU A 151 57.51 8.96 34.57
N SER A 152 57.41 9.22 33.25
CA SER A 152 58.10 10.28 32.46
C SER A 152 57.75 10.12 30.96
N GLU A 153 57.19 11.16 30.32
CA GLU A 153 57.79 12.10 29.33
C GLU A 153 58.05 11.58 27.90
N ASN A 154 57.30 12.08 26.91
CA ASN A 154 57.78 13.21 26.09
C ASN A 154 56.71 13.75 25.11
N GLU A 155 56.71 15.08 25.01
CA GLU A 155 55.78 15.96 24.31
C GLU A 155 55.99 16.00 22.78
N SER A 156 54.96 16.39 22.02
CA SER A 156 54.96 17.68 21.29
C SER A 156 53.64 17.95 20.55
N ASN A 157 53.14 19.17 20.81
CA ASN A 157 51.94 19.83 20.29
C ASN A 157 51.91 20.01 18.75
N ILE A 158 50.71 20.16 18.15
CA ILE A 158 50.40 21.24 17.18
C ILE A 158 48.86 21.44 17.05
N LYS A 159 48.51 22.71 16.87
CA LYS A 159 47.21 23.40 16.91
C LYS A 159 46.24 23.08 15.76
N TYR A 160 44.96 23.21 16.05
CA TYR A 160 43.84 23.32 15.10
C TYR A 160 43.72 24.72 14.50
N TYR A 161 43.49 24.82 13.18
CA TYR A 161 42.69 25.87 12.53
C TYR A 161 42.14 25.41 11.16
N ASN A 162 40.92 25.86 10.85
CA ASN A 162 40.04 25.56 9.71
C ASN A 162 40.56 25.98 8.32
N MET A 163 40.16 25.28 7.25
CA MET A 163 39.28 25.74 6.14
C MET A 163 39.46 24.94 4.81
N HIS A 164 38.30 24.59 4.22
CA HIS A 164 37.97 24.39 2.80
C HIS A 164 38.40 23.15 1.98
N ASN A 165 37.35 22.49 1.48
CA ASN A 165 37.10 21.99 0.12
C ASN A 165 38.22 21.23 -0.63
N LYS A 166 37.99 19.93 -0.88
CA LYS A 166 37.73 19.32 -2.20
C LYS A 166 37.70 17.78 -2.09
N ASP A 167 36.91 17.17 -2.98
CA ASP A 167 36.75 15.73 -3.24
C ASP A 167 38.00 14.85 -3.01
N PRO A 168 37.79 13.57 -2.62
CA PRO A 168 38.55 12.52 -3.29
C PRO A 168 37.76 11.21 -3.49
N PHE A 169 37.09 11.07 -4.63
CA PHE A 169 36.95 9.75 -5.28
C PHE A 169 38.04 9.65 -6.34
N PHE A 170 39.19 9.07 -5.99
CA PHE A 170 40.10 8.27 -6.83
C PHE A 170 41.44 8.10 -6.10
N VAL A 171 41.72 6.89 -5.60
CA VAL A 171 43.10 6.40 -5.44
C VAL A 171 43.12 4.94 -5.86
N ALA A 172 43.77 4.69 -6.99
CA ALA A 172 44.21 3.36 -7.40
C ALA A 172 45.26 2.84 -6.40
N SER A 173 45.08 1.62 -5.90
CA SER A 173 46.08 0.96 -5.06
C SER A 173 46.50 -0.36 -5.69
N THR A 174 47.70 -0.35 -6.26
CA THR A 174 48.48 -1.51 -6.64
C THR A 174 49.11 -2.14 -5.41
N LYS A 175 48.66 -3.34 -4.99
CA LYS A 175 49.46 -4.24 -4.15
C LYS A 175 49.29 -5.69 -4.60
N ARG A 176 50.44 -6.35 -4.82
CA ARG A 176 50.58 -7.78 -5.12
C ARG A 176 50.19 -8.62 -3.88
N PRO A 177 49.70 -9.85 -4.06
CA PRO A 177 49.07 -10.60 -2.97
C PRO A 177 50.12 -11.37 -2.15
N THR A 178 50.06 -11.22 -0.83
CA THR A 178 50.59 -12.20 0.12
C THR A 178 49.51 -13.24 0.41
N THR A 179 49.81 -14.48 0.05
CA THR A 179 49.02 -15.68 0.23
C THR A 179 48.78 -15.98 1.72
N TYR A 180 47.57 -15.72 2.19
CA TYR A 180 46.93 -16.49 3.25
C TYR A 180 45.52 -16.83 2.76
N GLU A 181 45.29 -18.12 2.53
CA GLU A 181 44.08 -18.72 2.01
C GLU A 181 42.88 -18.44 2.92
N HIS A 182 42.13 -17.38 2.62
CA HIS A 182 40.71 -17.38 2.90
C HIS A 182 40.04 -18.26 1.84
N LEU A 183 39.88 -19.54 2.16
CA LEU A 183 38.88 -20.42 1.55
C LEU A 183 37.49 -19.83 1.80
N HIS A 184 37.13 -18.80 1.03
CA HIS A 184 35.74 -18.48 0.78
C HIS A 184 35.17 -19.69 0.04
N LEU A 185 34.43 -20.53 0.75
CA LEU A 185 33.43 -21.37 0.11
C LEU A 185 32.53 -20.45 -0.70
N LYS A 186 32.78 -20.36 -2.01
CA LYS A 186 31.78 -19.86 -2.96
C LYS A 186 30.60 -20.82 -2.85
N LYS A 187 29.62 -20.47 -2.02
CA LYS A 187 28.27 -21.06 -2.10
C LYS A 187 27.90 -20.93 -3.58
N SER A 188 27.75 -22.05 -4.29
CA SER A 188 27.30 -22.01 -5.68
C SER A 188 25.92 -21.37 -5.66
N GLN A 189 25.83 -20.06 -5.94
CA GLN A 189 24.54 -19.39 -5.98
C GLN A 189 23.73 -20.08 -7.06
N GLN A 190 22.65 -20.75 -6.67
CA GLN A 190 21.75 -21.40 -7.59
C GLN A 190 21.18 -20.32 -8.51
N MET A 191 21.35 -20.48 -9.82
CA MET A 191 20.76 -19.57 -10.80
C MET A 191 19.25 -19.81 -10.82
N HIS A 192 18.47 -18.85 -10.34
CA HIS A 192 17.01 -18.94 -10.36
C HIS A 192 16.45 -18.66 -11.76
N ARG A 193 15.44 -19.41 -12.18
CA ARG A 193 14.72 -19.29 -13.45
C ARG A 193 13.30 -18.85 -13.16
N ILE A 194 12.97 -17.62 -13.54
CA ILE A 194 11.83 -16.89 -12.98
C ILE A 194 10.76 -16.66 -14.04
N LEU A 195 9.51 -16.94 -13.67
CA LEU A 195 8.33 -16.42 -14.35
C LEU A 195 7.67 -15.36 -13.48
N GLU A 196 7.40 -14.21 -14.08
CA GLU A 196 6.70 -13.10 -13.45
C GLU A 196 5.28 -13.02 -13.99
N PHE A 197 4.28 -13.32 -13.17
CA PHE A 197 2.87 -13.24 -13.55
C PHE A 197 2.26 -11.94 -13.04
N TYR A 198 1.37 -11.33 -13.84
CA TYR A 198 0.80 -10.01 -13.53
C TYR A 198 1.90 -8.97 -13.38
N SER A 199 2.81 -8.95 -14.35
CA SER A 199 4.10 -8.27 -14.24
C SER A 199 3.99 -6.74 -14.12
N GLY A 200 2.88 -6.15 -14.57
CA GLY A 200 2.68 -4.71 -14.51
C GLY A 200 3.86 -3.95 -15.12
N ILE A 201 4.44 -3.04 -14.33
CA ILE A 201 5.60 -2.22 -14.72
C ILE A 201 6.95 -2.82 -14.27
N GLY A 202 6.97 -4.09 -13.85
CA GLY A 202 8.18 -4.82 -13.46
C GLY A 202 8.57 -4.66 -11.99
N GLY A 203 7.62 -4.39 -11.11
CA GLY A 203 7.90 -4.26 -9.67
C GLY A 203 8.59 -5.50 -9.09
N MET A 204 8.14 -6.71 -9.44
CA MET A 204 8.76 -7.96 -8.95
C MET A 204 10.16 -8.13 -9.55
N HIS A 205 10.36 -7.75 -10.82
CA HIS A 205 11.69 -7.72 -11.44
C HIS A 205 12.67 -6.85 -10.67
N TYR A 206 12.30 -5.61 -10.39
CA TYR A 206 13.15 -4.70 -9.61
C TYR A 206 13.39 -5.20 -8.20
N ALA A 207 12.37 -5.77 -7.55
CA ALA A 207 12.50 -6.33 -6.20
C ALA A 207 13.49 -7.50 -6.18
N PHE A 208 13.44 -8.38 -7.18
CA PHE A 208 14.39 -9.49 -7.31
C PHE A 208 15.81 -8.97 -7.52
N GLN A 209 16.01 -7.99 -8.42
CA GLN A 209 17.33 -7.38 -8.62
C GLN A 209 17.88 -6.77 -7.32
N LEU A 210 17.05 -6.02 -6.59
CA LEU A 210 17.42 -5.40 -5.31
C LEU A 210 17.73 -6.42 -4.20
N SER A 211 17.18 -7.63 -4.30
CA SER A 211 17.40 -8.69 -3.32
C SER A 211 18.83 -9.28 -3.36
N ASN A 212 19.64 -8.95 -4.37
CA ASN A 212 20.99 -9.49 -4.63
C ASN A 212 21.04 -11.02 -4.80
N ASN A 213 19.96 -11.63 -5.29
CA ASN A 213 19.92 -13.04 -5.68
C ASN A 213 20.26 -13.20 -7.17
N SER A 214 20.90 -14.30 -7.52
CA SER A 214 21.24 -14.64 -8.90
C SER A 214 20.06 -15.30 -9.60
N GLY A 215 19.57 -14.71 -10.69
CA GLY A 215 18.48 -15.29 -11.46
C GLY A 215 18.23 -14.63 -12.80
N GLU A 216 17.54 -15.37 -13.67
CA GLU A 216 17.13 -15.00 -15.01
C GLU A 216 15.60 -14.98 -15.08
N PHE A 217 15.05 -13.83 -15.50
CA PHE A 217 13.63 -13.73 -15.84
C PHE A 217 13.42 -14.26 -17.26
N LEU A 218 12.67 -15.34 -17.39
CA LEU A 218 12.41 -16.02 -18.66
C LEU A 218 11.22 -15.40 -19.40
N ALA A 219 10.19 -15.01 -18.67
CA ALA A 219 9.01 -14.34 -19.19
C ALA A 219 8.30 -13.52 -18.11
N ALA A 220 7.68 -12.42 -18.55
CA ALA A 220 6.84 -11.55 -17.74
C ALA A 220 5.46 -11.42 -18.39
N PHE A 221 4.38 -11.82 -17.71
CA PHE A 221 3.03 -11.90 -18.28
C PHE A 221 2.13 -10.78 -17.77
N ASP A 222 1.60 -9.96 -18.68
CA ASP A 222 0.54 -9.00 -18.38
C ASP A 222 -0.25 -8.67 -19.66
N ILE A 223 -1.57 -8.56 -19.55
CA ILE A 223 -2.45 -8.21 -20.67
C ILE A 223 -2.50 -6.70 -20.94
N ASN A 224 -2.09 -5.88 -19.97
CA ASN A 224 -2.17 -4.43 -20.04
C ASN A 224 -1.07 -3.85 -20.93
N THR A 225 -1.45 -3.37 -22.11
CA THR A 225 -0.54 -2.76 -23.10
C THR A 225 0.27 -1.58 -22.55
N VAL A 226 -0.33 -0.75 -21.68
CA VAL A 226 0.33 0.41 -21.07
C VAL A 226 1.35 -0.02 -20.03
N ALA A 227 1.03 -1.01 -19.20
CA ALA A 227 1.99 -1.54 -18.24
C ALA A 227 3.17 -2.22 -18.98
N ASN A 228 2.86 -2.99 -20.03
CA ASN A 228 3.84 -3.64 -20.88
C ASN A 228 4.77 -2.65 -21.58
N SER A 229 4.28 -1.51 -22.08
CA SER A 229 5.14 -0.50 -22.72
C SER A 229 6.11 0.12 -21.70
N VAL A 230 5.65 0.41 -20.49
CA VAL A 230 6.51 0.91 -19.40
C VAL A 230 7.56 -0.14 -18.99
N TYR A 231 7.18 -1.41 -18.85
CA TYR A 231 8.13 -2.48 -18.56
C TYR A 231 9.20 -2.56 -19.66
N LYS A 232 8.78 -2.67 -20.93
CA LYS A 232 9.68 -2.79 -22.09
C LYS A 232 10.66 -1.63 -22.17
N HIS A 233 10.17 -0.40 -22.04
CA HIS A 233 11.00 0.80 -22.04
C HIS A 233 12.15 0.73 -21.03
N ASN A 234 11.85 0.27 -19.81
CA ASN A 234 12.87 0.14 -18.78
C ASN A 234 13.85 -1.02 -19.03
N LEU A 235 13.47 -2.08 -19.73
CA LEU A 235 14.41 -3.12 -20.18
C LEU A 235 15.32 -2.62 -21.33
N GLU A 236 14.72 -1.92 -22.29
CA GLU A 236 15.38 -1.43 -23.50
C GLU A 236 16.45 -0.37 -23.18
N LYS A 237 16.22 0.46 -22.16
CA LYS A 237 17.23 1.37 -21.60
C LYS A 237 18.55 0.68 -21.27
N PHE A 238 18.49 -0.56 -20.80
CA PHE A 238 19.65 -1.38 -20.47
C PHE A 238 20.02 -2.39 -21.57
N LYS A 239 19.51 -2.18 -22.79
CA LYS A 239 19.72 -3.05 -23.97
C LYS A 239 19.34 -4.51 -23.71
N LYS A 240 18.39 -4.76 -22.80
CA LYS A 240 17.89 -6.11 -22.50
C LYS A 240 16.78 -6.46 -23.48
N LYS A 241 16.78 -7.71 -23.95
CA LYS A 241 15.69 -8.24 -24.79
C LYS A 241 14.39 -8.21 -24.01
N SER A 242 13.30 -7.84 -24.67
CA SER A 242 11.98 -7.91 -24.06
C SER A 242 11.59 -9.36 -23.75
N ILE A 243 11.20 -9.58 -22.50
CA ILE A 243 10.64 -10.85 -21.99
C ILE A 243 9.13 -10.77 -21.78
N VAL A 244 8.52 -9.64 -22.13
CA VAL A 244 7.11 -9.33 -21.87
C VAL A 244 6.20 -10.11 -22.82
N GLN A 245 5.25 -10.84 -22.25
CA GLN A 245 4.27 -11.67 -22.92
C GLN A 245 2.88 -11.05 -22.75
N GLN A 246 2.36 -10.43 -23.81
CA GLN A 246 1.02 -9.85 -23.81
C GLN A 246 -0.03 -10.89 -24.19
N LYS A 247 -0.22 -11.88 -23.33
CA LYS A 247 -1.19 -12.98 -23.50
C LYS A 247 -1.93 -13.23 -22.21
N SER A 248 -3.17 -13.70 -22.30
CA SER A 248 -3.90 -14.15 -21.10
C SER A 248 -3.22 -15.39 -20.54
N ILE A 249 -3.09 -15.46 -19.23
CA ILE A 249 -2.38 -16.55 -18.55
C ILE A 249 -3.12 -17.88 -18.77
N GLU A 250 -4.44 -17.86 -18.64
CA GLU A 250 -5.33 -19.02 -18.80
C GLU A 250 -5.57 -19.44 -20.25
N SER A 251 -5.06 -18.70 -21.23
CA SER A 251 -5.18 -19.06 -22.65
C SER A 251 -4.00 -19.89 -23.15
N LEU A 252 -3.00 -20.14 -22.31
CA LEU A 252 -1.78 -20.87 -22.64
C LEU A 252 -1.82 -22.27 -22.05
N SER A 253 -1.23 -23.25 -22.73
CA SER A 253 -1.18 -24.63 -22.25
C SER A 253 -0.19 -24.80 -21.09
N ILE A 254 -0.40 -25.81 -20.26
CA ILE A 254 0.54 -26.17 -19.19
C ILE A 254 1.93 -26.50 -19.75
N SER A 255 1.98 -27.19 -20.90
CA SER A 255 3.22 -27.51 -21.60
C SER A 255 4.03 -26.28 -22.02
N TYR A 256 3.36 -25.14 -22.31
CA TYR A 256 4.04 -23.88 -22.58
C TYR A 256 4.78 -23.38 -21.33
N TYR A 257 4.17 -23.49 -20.16
CA TYR A 257 4.80 -23.10 -18.90
C TYR A 257 5.92 -24.07 -18.48
N ASP A 258 5.71 -25.38 -18.63
CA ASP A 258 6.75 -26.40 -18.38
C ASP A 258 7.98 -26.18 -19.27
N SER A 259 7.81 -25.68 -20.51
CA SER A 259 8.93 -25.43 -21.44
C SER A 259 9.96 -24.42 -20.93
N PHE A 260 9.58 -23.54 -19.99
CA PHE A 260 10.51 -22.59 -19.39
C PHE A 260 11.43 -23.24 -18.34
N ASN A 261 11.02 -24.38 -17.76
CA ASN A 261 11.69 -25.03 -16.63
C ASN A 261 12.01 -24.00 -15.52
N ALA A 262 10.99 -23.23 -15.13
CA ALA A 262 11.12 -22.18 -14.13
C ALA A 262 10.96 -22.76 -12.72
N ASN A 263 11.87 -22.40 -11.82
CA ASN A 263 11.83 -22.81 -10.41
C ASN A 263 11.34 -21.70 -9.48
N VAL A 264 11.06 -20.49 -9.98
CA VAL A 264 10.54 -19.37 -9.20
C VAL A 264 9.35 -18.74 -9.90
N TRP A 265 8.23 -18.59 -9.19
CA TRP A 265 7.10 -17.78 -9.62
C TRP A 265 6.95 -16.54 -8.72
N LEU A 266 6.93 -15.36 -9.32
CA LEU A 266 6.62 -14.10 -8.64
C LEU A 266 5.33 -13.55 -9.22
N MET A 267 4.36 -13.18 -8.37
CA MET A 267 3.06 -12.75 -8.87
C MET A 267 2.30 -11.77 -7.98
N SER A 268 1.55 -10.86 -8.61
CA SER A 268 0.60 -9.94 -7.95
C SER A 268 -0.76 -10.03 -8.65
N PRO A 269 -1.55 -11.09 -8.38
CA PRO A 269 -2.84 -11.29 -9.04
C PRO A 269 -3.82 -10.15 -8.73
N PRO A 270 -4.71 -9.79 -9.68
CA PRO A 270 -5.69 -8.74 -9.45
C PRO A 270 -6.62 -9.09 -8.28
N CYS A 271 -6.80 -8.14 -7.37
CA CYS A 271 -7.51 -8.30 -6.09
C CYS A 271 -9.05 -8.43 -6.19
N GLN A 272 -9.63 -8.17 -7.36
CA GLN A 272 -11.09 -8.17 -7.52
C GLN A 272 -11.56 -9.61 -7.82
N PRO A 273 -12.41 -10.24 -6.98
CA PRO A 273 -13.50 -9.63 -6.20
C PRO A 273 -13.39 -9.72 -4.65
N TYR A 274 -12.21 -9.91 -4.06
CA TYR A 274 -12.07 -10.35 -2.65
C TYR A 274 -12.40 -9.31 -1.56
N THR A 275 -13.18 -8.29 -1.89
CA THR A 275 -13.54 -7.20 -0.98
C THR A 275 -14.91 -7.46 -0.34
N ARG A 276 -15.02 -7.29 0.99
CA ARG A 276 -16.19 -7.56 1.89
C ARG A 276 -17.56 -7.03 1.44
N THR A 277 -17.66 -6.24 0.37
CA THR A 277 -18.88 -5.54 -0.05
C THR A 277 -19.28 -5.80 -1.52
N GLY A 278 -18.51 -6.62 -2.25
CA GLY A 278 -18.93 -7.12 -3.55
C GLY A 278 -19.92 -8.28 -3.37
N LEU A 279 -20.97 -8.37 -4.20
CA LEU A 279 -21.81 -9.57 -4.31
C LEU A 279 -20.90 -10.80 -4.27
N HIS A 280 -21.13 -11.71 -3.32
CA HIS A 280 -20.43 -12.99 -3.11
C HIS A 280 -20.51 -13.90 -4.35
N LYS A 281 -19.91 -13.47 -5.46
CA LYS A 281 -19.72 -14.26 -6.67
C LYS A 281 -18.41 -15.04 -6.62
N GLY A 282 -17.55 -14.80 -5.62
CA GLY A 282 -16.37 -15.61 -5.32
C GLY A 282 -15.57 -16.01 -6.58
N SER A 283 -15.33 -17.30 -6.72
CA SER A 283 -14.60 -17.96 -7.81
C SER A 283 -15.22 -17.86 -9.22
N SER A 284 -16.42 -17.29 -9.36
CA SER A 284 -17.08 -17.10 -10.67
C SER A 284 -16.73 -15.77 -11.36
N ASP A 285 -15.90 -14.93 -10.75
CA ASP A 285 -15.40 -13.71 -11.40
C ASP A 285 -14.35 -14.06 -12.47
N LEU A 286 -14.57 -13.57 -13.69
CA LEU A 286 -13.64 -13.73 -14.83
C LEU A 286 -12.24 -13.22 -14.51
N ARG A 287 -12.10 -12.25 -13.59
CA ARG A 287 -10.82 -11.67 -13.17
C ARG A 287 -10.00 -12.59 -12.26
N ALA A 288 -10.66 -13.49 -11.52
CA ALA A 288 -10.00 -14.50 -10.68
C ALA A 288 -9.61 -15.77 -11.47
N LYS A 289 -10.17 -15.94 -12.69
CA LYS A 289 -9.98 -17.14 -13.52
C LYS A 289 -8.51 -17.42 -13.83
N SER A 290 -7.74 -16.39 -14.18
CA SER A 290 -6.31 -16.50 -14.48
C SER A 290 -5.51 -16.99 -13.26
N PHE A 291 -5.86 -16.54 -12.05
CA PHE A 291 -5.18 -16.96 -10.84
C PHE A 291 -5.57 -18.36 -10.39
N LEU A 292 -6.86 -18.69 -10.47
CA LEU A 292 -7.35 -20.06 -10.23
C LEU A 292 -6.72 -21.06 -11.21
N PHE A 293 -6.53 -20.66 -12.47
CA PHE A 293 -5.80 -21.46 -13.45
C PHE A 293 -4.35 -21.72 -13.02
N LEU A 294 -3.61 -20.71 -12.54
CA LEU A 294 -2.24 -20.92 -12.02
C LEU A 294 -2.22 -21.84 -10.80
N ILE A 295 -3.19 -21.72 -9.89
CA ILE A 295 -3.31 -22.59 -8.72
C ILE A 295 -3.54 -24.04 -9.17
N ASP A 296 -4.53 -24.28 -10.02
CA ASP A 296 -4.85 -25.61 -10.57
C ASP A 296 -3.66 -26.21 -11.36
N MET A 297 -2.90 -25.37 -12.06
CA MET A 297 -1.72 -25.78 -12.81
C MET A 297 -0.63 -26.40 -11.92
N LEU A 298 -0.48 -25.99 -10.65
CA LEU A 298 0.58 -26.48 -9.75
C LEU A 298 0.62 -28.01 -9.59
N SER A 299 -0.55 -28.68 -9.60
CA SER A 299 -0.62 -30.15 -9.47
C SER A 299 -0.52 -30.88 -10.81
N LYS A 300 -0.54 -30.16 -11.93
CA LYS A 300 -0.59 -30.72 -13.29
C LYS A 300 0.72 -30.52 -14.06
N MET A 301 1.59 -29.63 -13.59
CA MET A 301 2.90 -29.38 -14.18
C MET A 301 3.84 -30.57 -13.98
N SER A 302 4.69 -30.79 -14.97
CA SER A 302 5.76 -31.77 -14.90
C SER A 302 6.86 -31.31 -13.92
N THR A 303 7.16 -30.01 -13.93
CA THR A 303 8.17 -29.38 -13.08
C THR A 303 7.57 -28.17 -12.37
N PRO A 304 6.81 -28.36 -11.28
CA PRO A 304 6.25 -27.24 -10.52
C PRO A 304 7.38 -26.41 -9.87
N PRO A 305 7.17 -25.09 -9.66
CA PRO A 305 8.22 -24.19 -9.17
C PRO A 305 8.70 -24.58 -7.77
N THR A 306 9.98 -24.36 -7.48
CA THR A 306 10.51 -24.57 -6.12
C THR A 306 10.06 -23.47 -5.16
N TYR A 307 9.95 -22.24 -5.65
CA TYR A 307 9.61 -21.06 -4.85
C TYR A 307 8.47 -20.27 -5.47
N ILE A 308 7.55 -19.80 -4.63
CA ILE A 308 6.41 -18.97 -5.04
C ILE A 308 6.34 -17.77 -4.10
N LEU A 309 6.18 -16.57 -4.68
CA LEU A 309 5.86 -15.34 -3.94
C LEU A 309 4.60 -14.73 -4.55
N ILE A 310 3.61 -14.49 -3.69
CA ILE A 310 2.34 -13.85 -4.05
C ILE A 310 2.20 -12.58 -3.22
N GLU A 311 1.94 -11.45 -3.89
CA GLU A 311 1.46 -10.22 -3.27
C GLU A 311 -0.04 -10.08 -3.53
N ASN A 312 -0.78 -9.59 -2.53
CA ASN A 312 -2.19 -9.24 -2.66
C ASN A 312 -2.60 -8.14 -1.67
N VAL A 313 -3.85 -7.70 -1.75
CA VAL A 313 -4.39 -6.71 -0.81
C VAL A 313 -4.72 -7.32 0.56
N LYS A 314 -4.85 -6.45 1.56
CA LYS A 314 -5.51 -6.80 2.82
C LYS A 314 -6.98 -7.20 2.57
N GLY A 315 -7.43 -8.27 3.21
CA GLY A 315 -8.71 -8.94 2.98
C GLY A 315 -8.58 -10.22 2.14
N PHE A 316 -7.49 -10.40 1.39
CA PHE A 316 -7.27 -11.62 0.59
C PHE A 316 -7.15 -12.88 1.47
N GLU A 317 -6.58 -12.75 2.67
CA GLU A 317 -6.47 -13.80 3.69
C GLU A 317 -7.80 -14.41 4.11
N GLU A 318 -8.90 -13.67 3.98
CA GLU A 318 -10.26 -14.13 4.30
C GLU A 318 -10.97 -14.75 3.08
N SER A 319 -10.32 -14.78 1.91
CA SER A 319 -10.96 -15.17 0.65
C SER A 319 -10.97 -16.68 0.38
N ASP A 320 -12.00 -17.14 -0.35
CA ASP A 320 -12.08 -18.52 -0.87
C ASP A 320 -10.91 -18.88 -1.78
N THR A 321 -10.37 -17.90 -2.53
CA THR A 321 -9.21 -18.15 -3.40
C THR A 321 -7.95 -18.37 -2.59
N ARG A 322 -7.75 -17.66 -1.48
CA ARG A 322 -6.67 -17.97 -0.55
C ARG A 322 -6.81 -19.38 0.02
N ASN A 323 -8.02 -19.80 0.40
CA ASN A 323 -8.25 -21.16 0.92
C ASN A 323 -7.95 -22.24 -0.13
N THR A 324 -8.33 -21.97 -1.39
CA THR A 324 -8.04 -22.84 -2.53
C THR A 324 -6.53 -22.95 -2.76
N LEU A 325 -5.82 -21.82 -2.76
CA LEU A 325 -4.36 -21.76 -2.88
C LEU A 325 -3.66 -22.56 -1.77
N VAL A 326 -4.01 -22.32 -0.51
CA VAL A 326 -3.43 -23.05 0.64
C VAL A 326 -3.66 -24.55 0.53
N THR A 327 -4.87 -24.97 0.15
CA THR A 327 -5.19 -26.39 -0.04
C THR A 327 -4.31 -26.99 -1.13
N GLN A 328 -4.17 -26.30 -2.25
CA GLN A 328 -3.38 -26.77 -3.37
C GLN A 328 -1.87 -26.82 -3.07
N LEU A 329 -1.34 -25.82 -2.36
CA LEU A 329 0.04 -25.81 -1.89
C LEU A 329 0.32 -27.01 -0.97
N LYS A 330 -0.58 -27.32 -0.05
CA LYS A 330 -0.48 -28.51 0.81
C LYS A 330 -0.51 -29.81 0.00
N ASN A 331 -1.46 -29.95 -0.92
CA ASN A 331 -1.55 -31.13 -1.81
C ASN A 331 -0.31 -31.31 -2.67
N CYS A 332 0.36 -30.21 -3.02
CA CYS A 332 1.59 -30.21 -3.78
C CYS A 332 2.85 -30.21 -2.88
N ASN A 333 2.76 -30.54 -1.59
CA ASN A 333 3.89 -30.61 -0.65
C ASN A 333 4.74 -29.32 -0.61
N TYR A 334 4.10 -28.15 -0.49
CA TYR A 334 4.77 -26.90 -0.18
C TYR A 334 4.62 -26.55 1.30
N ASN A 335 5.70 -26.02 1.87
CA ASN A 335 5.64 -25.23 3.09
C ASN A 335 5.36 -23.78 2.70
N TYR A 336 4.51 -23.08 3.44
CA TYR A 336 4.19 -21.68 3.17
C TYR A 336 4.17 -20.82 4.44
N GLN A 337 4.40 -19.53 4.27
CA GLN A 337 4.28 -18.51 5.30
C GLN A 337 3.50 -17.31 4.76
N GLU A 338 2.53 -16.84 5.53
CA GLU A 338 1.73 -15.66 5.23
C GLU A 338 2.23 -14.46 6.05
N LEU A 339 2.22 -13.28 5.43
CA LEU A 339 2.68 -12.04 6.06
C LEU A 339 1.78 -10.84 5.71
N PHE A 340 1.70 -9.89 6.64
CA PHE A 340 1.20 -8.53 6.44
C PHE A 340 2.30 -7.52 6.66
N ILE A 341 2.75 -6.88 5.58
CA ILE A 341 3.87 -5.94 5.64
C ILE A 341 3.43 -4.59 5.06
N THR A 342 3.88 -3.51 5.71
CA THR A 342 3.76 -2.13 5.22
C THR A 342 5.15 -1.49 5.09
N PRO A 343 5.41 -0.66 4.06
CA PRO A 343 6.69 0.03 3.90
C PRO A 343 7.15 0.85 5.13
N LEU A 344 6.21 1.32 5.97
CA LEU A 344 6.53 1.99 7.24
C LEU A 344 7.45 1.15 8.14
N GLN A 345 7.30 -0.17 8.14
CA GLN A 345 8.12 -1.11 8.93
C GLN A 345 9.55 -1.25 8.40
N LEU A 346 9.84 -0.73 7.21
CA LEU A 346 11.15 -0.72 6.57
C LEU A 346 11.70 0.72 6.46
N GLY A 347 11.13 1.66 7.22
CA GLY A 347 11.61 3.04 7.28
C GLY A 347 11.19 3.90 6.08
N ILE A 348 10.22 3.46 5.27
CA ILE A 348 9.71 4.18 4.11
C ILE A 348 8.43 4.92 4.51
N PRO A 349 8.29 6.23 4.26
CA PRO A 349 7.16 7.04 4.73
C PRO A 349 5.88 6.83 3.91
N ASN A 350 5.43 5.60 3.71
CA ASN A 350 4.22 5.28 2.95
C ASN A 350 3.40 4.15 3.56
N SER A 351 2.13 4.43 3.83
CA SER A 351 1.15 3.42 4.28
C SER A 351 0.66 2.61 3.09
N ARG A 352 1.26 1.44 2.86
CA ARG A 352 0.83 0.48 1.82
C ARG A 352 0.85 -0.93 2.39
N SER A 353 -0.08 -1.21 3.29
CA SER A 353 -0.22 -2.55 3.87
C SER A 353 -0.66 -3.55 2.80
N ARG A 354 0.03 -4.68 2.70
CA ARG A 354 -0.24 -5.75 1.73
C ARG A 354 -0.10 -7.11 2.36
N TYR A 355 -0.90 -8.04 1.84
CA TYR A 355 -0.80 -9.45 2.12
C TYR A 355 0.30 -10.05 1.24
N TYR A 356 1.08 -10.95 1.82
CA TYR A 356 2.07 -11.73 1.10
C TYR A 356 1.96 -13.20 1.48
N MET A 357 2.14 -14.09 0.50
CA MET A 357 2.32 -15.52 0.73
C MET A 357 3.60 -15.98 0.05
N LEU A 358 4.48 -16.58 0.84
CA LEU A 358 5.73 -17.17 0.39
C LEU A 358 5.58 -18.68 0.52
N ALA A 359 5.99 -19.44 -0.50
CA ALA A 359 5.94 -20.89 -0.48
C ALA A 359 7.24 -21.49 -1.01
N LYS A 360 7.71 -22.55 -0.34
CA LYS A 360 8.86 -23.37 -0.75
C LYS A 360 8.43 -24.82 -0.89
N LYS A 361 8.86 -25.47 -1.97
CA LYS A 361 8.64 -26.90 -2.17
C LYS A 361 9.43 -27.70 -1.13
N GLN A 362 8.80 -28.68 -0.50
CA GLN A 362 9.50 -29.58 0.42
C GLN A 362 10.69 -30.27 -0.27
N PRO A 363 11.80 -30.52 0.45
CA PRO A 363 11.95 -30.44 1.91
C PRO A 363 12.32 -29.05 2.48
N LEU A 364 12.32 -27.99 1.67
CA LEU A 364 12.72 -26.65 2.13
C LEU A 364 11.75 -26.09 3.18
N ILE A 365 12.29 -25.49 4.25
CA ILE A 365 11.53 -24.89 5.35
C ILE A 365 11.83 -23.39 5.48
N PHE A 366 10.98 -22.70 6.22
CA PHE A 366 11.23 -21.30 6.60
C PHE A 366 11.87 -21.25 7.99
N LYS A 367 12.82 -20.32 8.16
CA LYS A 367 13.33 -19.97 9.49
C LYS A 367 12.34 -19.07 10.21
N GLU A 368 12.22 -19.26 11.53
CA GLU A 368 11.38 -18.43 12.40
C GLU A 368 9.91 -18.29 11.90
N SER A 369 9.39 -19.33 11.25
CA SER A 369 8.04 -19.35 10.69
C SER A 369 6.99 -19.87 11.68
N ASP A 370 5.78 -19.35 11.57
CA ASP A 370 4.59 -19.85 12.24
C ASP A 370 3.46 -19.96 11.20
N HIS A 371 3.26 -21.16 10.67
CA HIS A 371 2.26 -21.43 9.62
C HIS A 371 0.81 -21.29 10.11
N LEU A 372 0.59 -21.17 11.43
CA LEU A 372 -0.74 -20.92 12.01
C LEU A 372 -1.05 -19.42 12.12
N LYS A 373 -0.07 -18.55 11.85
CA LYS A 373 -0.22 -17.09 11.98
C LYS A 373 0.22 -16.37 10.72
N ILE A 374 -0.46 -15.25 10.47
CA ILE A 374 0.01 -14.26 9.50
C ILE A 374 1.00 -13.34 10.22
N LEU A 375 2.26 -13.35 9.80
CA LEU A 375 3.32 -12.57 10.45
C LEU A 375 3.18 -11.10 10.09
N CYS A 376 3.34 -10.21 11.07
CA CYS A 376 3.32 -8.76 10.85
C CYS A 376 4.73 -8.16 10.72
N HIS A 377 5.75 -8.98 10.46
CA HIS A 377 7.14 -8.61 10.26
C HIS A 377 7.83 -9.64 9.37
N ILE A 378 8.96 -9.31 8.73
CA ILE A 378 9.71 -10.23 7.85
C ILE A 378 10.79 -10.91 8.69
N PRO A 379 10.71 -12.21 9.03
CA PRO A 379 11.69 -12.85 9.91
C PRO A 379 13.12 -12.75 9.35
N CYS A 380 14.09 -12.70 10.27
CA CYS A 380 15.51 -12.53 9.95
C CYS A 380 15.86 -11.26 9.12
N SER A 381 14.93 -10.32 8.92
CA SER A 381 15.24 -9.05 8.24
C SER A 381 16.06 -8.13 9.15
N SER A 382 17.03 -7.42 8.56
CA SER A 382 17.83 -6.40 9.27
C SER A 382 16.96 -5.30 9.89
N TYR A 383 15.76 -5.07 9.33
CA TYR A 383 14.78 -4.12 9.86
C TYR A 383 14.13 -4.58 11.18
N ASN A 384 14.20 -5.87 11.54
CA ASN A 384 13.69 -6.38 12.82
C ASN A 384 14.69 -6.23 13.97
N GLN A 385 16.00 -6.23 13.71
CA GLN A 385 17.02 -6.05 14.75
C GLN A 385 16.98 -4.65 15.39
N SER A 386 16.23 -3.73 14.77
CA SER A 386 15.88 -2.40 15.26
C SER A 386 14.75 -2.41 16.31
N LEU A 387 14.23 -3.56 16.76
CA LEU A 387 13.31 -3.61 17.91
C LEU A 387 13.92 -3.08 19.22
N THR A 388 15.24 -2.91 19.29
CA THR A 388 15.97 -2.25 20.41
C THR A 388 16.49 -0.86 20.08
N SER A 389 16.46 -0.42 18.81
CA SER A 389 16.91 0.90 18.35
C SER A 389 15.85 1.47 17.42
N GLU A 390 15.06 2.46 17.85
CA GLU A 390 13.89 2.98 17.12
C GLU A 390 14.13 3.12 15.61
N LEU A 391 13.42 2.32 14.79
CA LEU A 391 13.49 2.42 13.34
C LEU A 391 13.09 3.84 12.90
N ILE A 392 14.06 4.62 12.42
CA ILE A 392 13.83 5.99 12.00
C ILE A 392 13.24 6.00 10.58
N ILE A 393 11.93 6.19 10.46
CA ILE A 393 11.26 6.34 9.16
C ILE A 393 11.76 7.61 8.47
N LYS A 394 12.29 7.49 7.24
CA LYS A 394 12.80 8.64 6.48
C LYS A 394 11.72 9.71 6.28
N PRO A 395 12.07 11.01 6.33
CA PRO A 395 11.14 12.07 5.98
C PRO A 395 10.78 11.99 4.48
N ILE A 396 9.60 12.48 4.13
CA ILE A 396 9.13 12.56 2.73
C ILE A 396 10.08 13.39 1.86
N GLY A 397 10.72 14.41 2.45
CA GLY A 397 11.70 15.26 1.79
C GLY A 397 12.80 14.49 1.06
N ASP A 398 13.25 13.36 1.61
CA ASP A 398 14.29 12.50 1.01
C ASP A 398 13.88 11.88 -0.34
N PHE A 399 12.59 11.91 -0.67
CA PHE A 399 12.02 11.33 -1.88
C PHE A 399 11.53 12.38 -2.88
N LEU A 400 11.63 13.67 -2.54
CA LEU A 400 11.19 14.76 -3.41
C LEU A 400 12.22 15.04 -4.51
N GLN A 401 11.73 15.57 -5.63
CA GLN A 401 12.59 16.10 -6.68
C GLN A 401 12.79 17.60 -6.47
N ASP A 402 14.01 18.09 -6.70
CA ASP A 402 14.32 19.51 -6.58
C ASP A 402 13.64 20.34 -7.69
N ASP A 403 13.76 19.89 -8.94
CA ASP A 403 13.31 20.62 -10.13
C ASP A 403 11.92 20.17 -10.63
N VAL A 404 10.87 20.41 -9.82
CA VAL A 404 9.49 20.09 -10.20
C VAL A 404 8.80 21.29 -10.86
N ASN A 405 8.20 21.07 -12.03
CA ASN A 405 7.26 22.04 -12.63
C ASN A 405 6.01 22.13 -11.73
N TYR A 406 5.99 23.14 -10.84
CA TYR A 406 4.92 23.29 -9.86
C TYR A 406 3.54 23.40 -10.51
N GLU A 407 3.39 24.18 -11.58
CA GLU A 407 2.10 24.41 -12.25
C GLU A 407 1.48 23.09 -12.73
N LYS A 408 2.29 22.20 -13.32
CA LYS A 408 1.85 20.89 -13.80
C LYS A 408 1.25 19.99 -12.71
N TYR A 409 1.79 20.07 -11.50
CA TYR A 409 1.39 19.21 -10.38
C TYR A 409 0.54 19.93 -9.32
N SER A 410 0.37 21.25 -9.44
CA SER A 410 -0.43 22.05 -8.52
C SER A 410 -1.87 21.54 -8.46
N VAL A 411 -2.44 21.51 -7.26
CA VAL A 411 -3.86 21.14 -7.12
C VAL A 411 -4.70 22.36 -7.52
N PRO A 412 -5.66 22.24 -8.45
CA PRO A 412 -6.45 23.38 -8.88
C PRO A 412 -7.21 24.04 -7.72
N ASN A 413 -7.21 25.37 -7.66
CA ASN A 413 -7.87 26.12 -6.57
C ASN A 413 -9.34 25.76 -6.42
N GLU A 414 -10.08 25.56 -7.52
CA GLU A 414 -11.47 25.11 -7.50
C GLU A 414 -11.64 23.76 -6.77
N THR A 415 -10.67 22.86 -6.95
CA THR A 415 -10.64 21.57 -6.26
C THR A 415 -10.34 21.74 -4.78
N LEU A 416 -9.40 22.63 -4.42
CA LEU A 416 -9.03 22.91 -3.04
C LEU A 416 -10.15 23.62 -2.26
N ILE A 417 -10.88 24.55 -2.88
CA ILE A 417 -12.02 25.22 -2.25
C ILE A 417 -13.12 24.21 -1.94
N LYS A 418 -13.40 23.30 -2.88
CA LYS A 418 -14.50 22.34 -2.75
C LYS A 418 -14.17 21.12 -1.90
N TYR A 419 -12.93 20.64 -1.98
CA TYR A 419 -12.53 19.34 -1.42
C TYR A 419 -11.25 19.40 -0.58
N GLY A 420 -10.70 20.59 -0.30
CA GLY A 420 -9.44 20.77 0.45
C GLY A 420 -9.38 19.99 1.76
N LYS A 421 -10.49 20.00 2.52
CA LYS A 421 -10.63 19.25 3.79
C LYS A 421 -10.59 17.73 3.66
N LEU A 422 -10.83 17.19 2.46
CA LEU A 422 -10.83 15.76 2.23
C LEU A 422 -9.44 15.22 1.88
N PHE A 423 -8.50 16.10 1.51
CA PHE A 423 -7.13 15.70 1.23
C PHE A 423 -6.39 15.35 2.52
N ASP A 424 -5.62 14.27 2.47
CA ASP A 424 -4.52 14.07 3.39
C ASP A 424 -3.34 14.94 2.93
N ILE A 425 -2.95 15.92 3.74
CA ILE A 425 -1.90 16.90 3.41
C ILE A 425 -0.67 16.60 4.25
N VAL A 426 0.45 16.37 3.56
CA VAL A 426 1.74 16.09 4.18
C VAL A 426 2.75 17.20 3.88
N LYS A 427 3.77 17.32 4.72
CA LYS A 427 4.92 18.24 4.55
C LYS A 427 6.20 17.44 4.23
N PRO A 428 7.26 18.04 3.69
CA PRO A 428 8.56 17.37 3.51
C PRO A 428 9.09 16.70 4.79
N THR A 429 8.86 17.30 5.96
CA THR A 429 9.24 16.76 7.27
C THR A 429 8.37 15.61 7.76
N SER A 430 7.24 15.34 7.09
CA SER A 430 6.35 14.24 7.46
C SER A 430 7.00 12.90 7.22
N ARG A 431 6.72 11.94 8.10
CA ARG A 431 7.26 10.57 8.05
C ARG A 431 6.21 9.53 7.66
N ARG A 432 5.18 9.96 6.94
CA ARG A 432 4.08 9.12 6.47
C ARG A 432 3.34 9.77 5.31
N SER A 433 2.79 8.95 4.42
CA SER A 433 1.80 9.36 3.44
C SER A 433 0.76 8.24 3.30
N CYS A 434 -0.44 8.57 2.83
CA CYS A 434 -1.45 7.60 2.44
C CYS A 434 -0.99 6.73 1.26
N CYS A 435 -1.64 5.57 1.12
CA CYS A 435 -1.47 4.66 -0.01
C CYS A 435 -1.78 5.37 -1.32
N PHE A 436 -0.85 5.32 -2.28
CA PHE A 436 -1.11 5.76 -3.64
C PHE A 436 -1.92 4.67 -4.38
N THR A 437 -3.13 5.03 -4.83
CA THR A 437 -4.01 4.14 -5.59
C THR A 437 -3.99 4.50 -7.07
N LYS A 438 -4.58 3.64 -7.90
CA LYS A 438 -4.73 3.87 -9.35
C LYS A 438 -5.51 5.15 -9.70
N GLY A 439 -6.26 5.70 -8.74
CA GLY A 439 -7.09 6.89 -8.89
C GLY A 439 -6.38 8.18 -8.50
N TYR A 440 -5.12 8.12 -8.05
CA TYR A 440 -4.34 9.30 -7.70
C TYR A 440 -4.28 10.27 -8.90
N TYR A 441 -4.27 11.57 -8.63
CA TYR A 441 -4.40 12.67 -9.61
C TYR A 441 -5.80 12.81 -10.25
N HIS A 442 -6.72 11.85 -10.07
CA HIS A 442 -8.07 11.92 -10.65
C HIS A 442 -9.18 12.08 -9.61
N TYR A 443 -9.07 11.41 -8.46
CA TYR A 443 -10.02 11.52 -7.37
C TYR A 443 -9.35 12.07 -6.11
N VAL A 444 -10.13 12.84 -5.34
CA VAL A 444 -9.65 13.53 -4.14
C VAL A 444 -9.57 12.59 -2.93
N GLU A 445 -10.65 11.87 -2.61
CA GLU A 445 -10.69 11.03 -1.42
C GLU A 445 -9.98 9.70 -1.65
N THR A 446 -9.24 9.25 -0.63
CA THR A 446 -8.66 7.90 -0.52
C THR A 446 -7.75 7.44 -1.68
N THR A 447 -7.11 8.35 -2.40
CA THR A 447 -6.19 7.99 -3.50
C THR A 447 -4.71 8.22 -3.22
N GLY A 448 -4.37 8.96 -2.15
CA GLY A 448 -3.01 9.28 -1.75
C GLY A 448 -2.93 10.69 -1.15
N SER A 449 -1.83 11.00 -0.50
CA SER A 449 -1.59 12.34 0.06
C SER A 449 -1.22 13.35 -1.02
N ILE A 450 -1.42 14.64 -0.75
CA ILE A 450 -0.80 15.75 -1.48
C ILE A 450 0.23 16.44 -0.59
N ILE A 451 1.20 17.13 -1.19
CA ILE A 451 2.28 17.78 -0.44
C ILE A 451 2.09 19.29 -0.36
N GLN A 452 2.28 19.83 0.83
CA GLN A 452 2.39 21.25 1.13
C GLN A 452 3.85 21.66 1.16
N LEU A 453 4.24 22.61 0.30
CA LEU A 453 5.62 23.11 0.22
C LEU A 453 5.87 24.34 1.10
N SER A 454 4.82 25.02 1.57
CA SER A 454 4.98 26.13 2.52
C SER A 454 5.15 25.61 3.95
N ASP A 455 6.15 26.08 4.69
CA ASP A 455 6.31 25.70 6.10
C ASP A 455 5.48 26.57 7.05
N ASP A 456 5.31 27.85 6.70
CA ASP A 456 4.75 28.89 7.59
C ASP A 456 3.26 28.76 7.87
N LEU A 457 2.55 27.98 7.05
CA LEU A 457 1.10 27.86 7.11
C LEU A 457 0.67 26.48 7.63
N ASN A 458 -0.44 26.48 8.35
CA ASN A 458 -1.14 25.28 8.79
C ASN A 458 -2.38 25.08 7.91
N SER A 459 -2.39 24.02 7.12
CA SER A 459 -3.48 23.67 6.19
C SER A 459 -4.84 23.60 6.87
N ASP A 460 -4.92 22.96 8.04
CA ASP A 460 -6.19 22.81 8.77
C ASP A 460 -6.76 24.17 9.16
N LYS A 461 -5.92 25.08 9.67
CA LYS A 461 -6.32 26.45 10.00
C LYS A 461 -6.80 27.21 8.75
N VAL A 462 -6.13 27.06 7.61
CA VAL A 462 -6.54 27.71 6.35
C VAL A 462 -7.88 27.16 5.89
N PHE A 463 -8.04 25.85 5.75
CA PHE A 463 -9.30 25.24 5.28
C PHE A 463 -10.46 25.39 6.27
N ASN A 464 -10.20 25.58 7.56
CA ASN A 464 -11.24 25.91 8.54
C ASN A 464 -11.73 27.36 8.40
N LYS A 465 -10.86 28.32 8.07
CA LYS A 465 -11.27 29.70 7.79
C LYS A 465 -12.08 29.84 6.51
N VAL A 466 -11.81 28.99 5.52
CA VAL A 466 -12.55 28.93 4.25
C VAL A 466 -13.96 28.35 4.43
N GLU A 467 -14.28 27.70 5.57
CA GLU A 467 -15.60 27.10 5.79
C GLU A 467 -16.53 28.04 6.58
N ARG A 468 -17.53 28.56 5.86
CA ARG A 468 -18.77 29.23 6.30
C ARG A 468 -18.85 29.69 7.77
N LYS A 469 -18.69 31.01 7.97
CA LYS A 469 -19.68 31.81 8.69
C LYS A 469 -20.51 32.58 7.65
N GLY A 470 -21.76 32.16 7.41
CA GLY A 470 -22.79 32.95 6.72
C GLY A 470 -22.43 33.53 5.33
N SER A 471 -22.87 32.84 4.28
CA SER A 471 -23.19 33.38 2.94
C SER A 471 -22.11 34.09 2.09
N ILE A 472 -20.97 34.51 2.63
CA ILE A 472 -19.91 35.18 1.88
C ILE A 472 -18.59 34.53 2.28
N LEU A 473 -17.97 33.81 1.34
CA LEU A 473 -16.56 33.48 1.48
C LEU A 473 -15.80 34.80 1.37
N GLU A 474 -15.21 35.27 2.46
CA GLU A 474 -14.32 36.42 2.40
C GLU A 474 -13.18 36.08 1.44
N GLN A 475 -13.02 36.89 0.37
CA GLN A 475 -12.01 36.67 -0.67
C GLN A 475 -10.61 36.52 -0.05
N GLU A 476 -10.35 37.27 1.02
CA GLU A 476 -9.11 37.21 1.81
C GLU A 476 -8.78 35.80 2.34
N ASN A 477 -9.79 34.99 2.69
CA ASN A 477 -9.57 33.61 3.15
C ASN A 477 -9.30 32.65 1.99
N ILE A 478 -9.88 32.90 0.82
CA ILE A 478 -9.60 32.12 -0.41
C ILE A 478 -8.16 32.37 -0.87
N ASP A 479 -7.70 33.62 -0.76
CA ASP A 479 -6.36 34.05 -1.16
C ASP A 479 -5.24 33.42 -0.30
N LEU A 480 -5.58 32.78 0.82
CA LEU A 480 -4.66 31.98 1.63
C LEU A 480 -4.38 30.59 1.03
N ILE A 481 -5.29 30.04 0.21
CA ILE A 481 -5.16 28.68 -0.35
C ILE A 481 -3.91 28.56 -1.25
N PRO A 482 -3.66 29.47 -2.22
CA PRO A 482 -2.47 29.39 -3.06
C PRO A 482 -1.16 29.48 -2.27
N GLN A 483 -1.18 30.15 -1.10
CA GLN A 483 -0.01 30.31 -0.25
C GLN A 483 0.44 28.99 0.39
N LEU A 484 -0.45 28.00 0.51
CA LEU A 484 -0.10 26.65 0.98
C LEU A 484 0.84 25.91 0.01
N LYS A 485 0.89 26.33 -1.26
CA LYS A 485 1.68 25.67 -2.31
C LYS A 485 1.43 24.16 -2.40
N LEU A 486 0.16 23.78 -2.49
CA LEU A 486 -0.29 22.38 -2.53
C LEU A 486 -0.13 21.77 -3.94
N ARG A 487 0.57 20.64 -4.03
CA ARG A 487 0.71 19.87 -5.27
C ARG A 487 0.58 18.37 -5.04
N TYR A 488 0.24 17.64 -6.11
CA TYR A 488 0.41 16.20 -6.16
C TYR A 488 1.91 15.84 -6.14
N PHE A 489 2.23 14.65 -5.62
CA PHE A 489 3.55 14.04 -5.81
C PHE A 489 3.74 13.72 -7.29
N THR A 490 4.92 13.98 -7.85
CA THR A 490 5.21 13.60 -9.24
C THR A 490 5.20 12.08 -9.41
N GLU A 491 5.05 11.60 -10.63
CA GLU A 491 5.16 10.16 -10.93
C GLU A 491 6.50 9.57 -10.48
N ASN A 492 7.59 10.34 -10.53
CA ASN A 492 8.92 9.89 -10.13
C ASN A 492 9.09 9.91 -8.61
N GLU A 493 8.49 10.89 -7.91
CA GLU A 493 8.45 10.90 -6.44
C GLU A 493 7.64 9.70 -5.91
N VAL A 494 6.48 9.40 -6.53
CA VAL A 494 5.69 8.21 -6.19
C VAL A 494 6.50 6.94 -6.47
N ALA A 495 7.18 6.84 -7.61
CA ALA A 495 8.04 5.69 -7.93
C ALA A 495 9.18 5.52 -6.91
N SER A 496 9.83 6.62 -6.53
CA SER A 496 10.89 6.67 -5.52
C SER A 496 10.39 6.19 -4.15
N ILE A 497 9.23 6.67 -3.70
CA ILE A 497 8.57 6.21 -2.46
C ILE A 497 8.21 4.72 -2.54
N MET A 498 7.83 4.22 -3.73
CA MET A 498 7.58 2.79 -3.97
C MET A 498 8.86 1.95 -4.10
N GLY A 499 10.04 2.57 -4.01
CA GLY A 499 11.34 1.89 -4.01
C GLY A 499 11.88 1.56 -5.40
N PHE A 500 11.31 2.11 -6.47
CA PHE A 500 11.89 1.99 -7.80
C PHE A 500 13.24 2.73 -7.87
N PRO A 501 14.19 2.23 -8.67
CA PRO A 501 15.50 2.86 -8.81
C PRO A 501 15.38 4.21 -9.53
N LYS A 502 16.37 5.10 -9.34
CA LYS A 502 16.35 6.47 -9.92
C LYS A 502 16.29 6.47 -11.45
N GLU A 503 16.79 5.43 -12.08
CA GLU A 503 16.81 5.27 -13.54
C GLU A 503 15.46 4.83 -14.12
N PHE A 504 14.54 4.35 -13.26
CA PHE A 504 13.17 4.01 -13.64
C PHE A 504 12.47 5.23 -14.22
N SER A 505 11.79 5.05 -15.34
CA SER A 505 11.04 6.13 -15.97
C SER A 505 9.90 5.59 -16.82
N PHE A 506 9.14 6.52 -17.38
CA PHE A 506 8.04 6.23 -18.29
C PHE A 506 8.42 6.58 -19.73
N PRO A 507 7.84 5.89 -20.73
CA PRO A 507 7.85 6.37 -22.11
C PRO A 507 7.15 7.74 -22.23
N ASP A 508 7.58 8.53 -23.21
CA ASP A 508 7.09 9.90 -23.41
C ASP A 508 5.61 9.95 -23.85
N ASP A 509 5.14 8.92 -24.56
CA ASP A 509 3.76 8.80 -25.05
C ASP A 509 2.75 8.40 -23.94
N ILE A 510 3.24 7.95 -22.78
CA ILE A 510 2.37 7.58 -21.66
C ILE A 510 1.93 8.82 -20.89
N THR A 511 0.63 9.08 -20.93
CA THR A 511 0.01 10.23 -20.26
C THR A 511 0.19 10.18 -18.74
N LEU A 512 0.17 11.35 -18.10
CA LEU A 512 0.34 11.46 -16.64
C LEU A 512 -0.68 10.60 -15.86
N LYS A 513 -1.95 10.61 -16.29
CA LYS A 513 -3.01 9.77 -15.71
C LYS A 513 -2.68 8.27 -15.80
N GLN A 514 -2.12 7.83 -16.93
CA GLN A 514 -1.71 6.44 -17.10
C GLN A 514 -0.51 6.09 -16.22
N ARG A 515 0.47 6.99 -16.05
CA ARG A 515 1.63 6.82 -15.16
C ARG A 515 1.19 6.57 -13.72
N TYR A 516 0.34 7.42 -13.16
CA TYR A 516 -0.22 7.21 -11.81
C TYR A 516 -1.05 5.94 -11.71
N ARG A 517 -1.83 5.61 -12.74
CA ARG A 517 -2.64 4.38 -12.75
C ARG A 517 -1.78 3.13 -12.62
N VAL A 518 -0.68 3.04 -13.37
CA VAL A 518 0.22 1.87 -13.31
C VAL A 518 1.04 1.84 -12.02
N LEU A 519 1.47 3.00 -11.50
CA LEU A 519 2.13 3.09 -10.18
C LEU A 519 1.20 2.67 -9.05
N GLY A 520 -0.05 3.14 -9.04
CA GLY A 520 -1.02 2.80 -8.00
C GLY A 520 -1.32 1.31 -7.91
N ASN A 521 -1.22 0.60 -9.04
CA ASN A 521 -1.35 -0.86 -9.13
C ASN A 521 -0.03 -1.62 -8.87
N SER A 522 1.11 -0.93 -8.75
CA SER A 522 2.41 -1.56 -8.55
C SER A 522 2.63 -2.02 -7.09
N ILE A 523 3.71 -2.72 -6.83
CA ILE A 523 4.15 -3.11 -5.49
C ILE A 523 5.15 -2.11 -4.89
N ASN A 524 5.48 -2.26 -3.61
CA ASN A 524 6.67 -1.63 -3.04
C ASN A 524 7.89 -2.55 -3.24
N VAL A 525 8.87 -2.08 -4.01
CA VAL A 525 10.05 -2.84 -4.45
C VAL A 525 10.94 -3.25 -3.27
N ILE A 526 11.10 -2.37 -2.28
CA ILE A 526 11.97 -2.61 -1.11
C ILE A 526 11.36 -3.70 -0.22
N VAL A 527 10.06 -3.61 0.08
CA VAL A 527 9.35 -4.64 0.85
C VAL A 527 9.48 -6.01 0.20
N VAL A 528 9.21 -6.10 -1.10
CA VAL A 528 9.27 -7.38 -1.81
C VAL A 528 10.69 -7.89 -1.94
N SER A 529 11.69 -7.02 -2.07
CA SER A 529 13.11 -7.42 -2.03
C SER A 529 13.46 -8.12 -0.71
N GLU A 530 13.02 -7.59 0.43
CA GLU A 530 13.24 -8.23 1.73
C GLU A 530 12.49 -9.57 1.86
N LEU A 531 11.27 -9.66 1.30
CA LEU A 531 10.53 -10.93 1.26
C LEU A 531 11.21 -11.98 0.37
N ILE A 532 11.81 -11.57 -0.76
CA ILE A 532 12.59 -12.46 -1.62
C ILE A 532 13.83 -12.97 -0.89
N LYS A 533 14.53 -12.11 -0.14
CA LYS A 533 15.65 -12.55 0.72
C LYS A 533 15.20 -13.61 1.73
N TYR A 534 14.05 -13.41 2.37
CA TYR A 534 13.49 -14.39 3.30
C TYR A 534 13.06 -15.70 2.60
N LEU A 535 12.50 -15.61 1.40
CA LEU A 535 12.11 -16.76 0.58
C LEU A 535 13.30 -17.67 0.22
N PHE A 536 14.46 -17.08 -0.07
CA PHE A 536 15.67 -17.85 -0.41
C PHE A 536 16.61 -18.09 0.77
N LEU A 537 16.22 -17.69 1.97
CA LEU A 537 16.99 -17.98 3.17
C LEU A 537 16.91 -19.48 3.49
N ASP A 538 18.05 -20.17 3.38
CA ASP A 538 18.22 -21.58 3.77
C ASP A 538 18.18 -21.76 5.29
#